data_AF-A0A1Q3W9J6-F1
#
_entry.id   AF-A0A1Q3W9J6-F1
#
_cell.length_a   1.000
_cell.length_b   1.000
_cell.length_c   1.000
_cell.angle_alpha   90.00
_cell.angle_beta   90.00
_cell.angle_gamma   90.00
#
_symmetry.space_group_name_H-M   'P 1'
#
loop_
_entity.id
_entity.type
_entity.pdbx_description
1 polymer ?
#
loop_
_entity_poly.entity_id
_entity_poly.type
_entity_poly.pdbx_seq_one_letter_code
_entity_poly.pdbx_strand_id
1 'polypeptide(L)'
;MKKIIYLSFSLLLTTLLLECKETNTDFSPGAGDTRITGTWRLVERLFQVNVNTTAYDSVFVKGYYKIDSTLVNGKYIKDSVLVKDHYVRDTIQITKSVDVISRYPGSRPQTITFNTDGKLTANGDSMSYYFPIKYYRVDTTYPDSLGINFYIYTNRANVYFQQGLRFKGDTLMFLPRCERPCYSKFVRAN
;
A
#
# COMPACT_ATOMS: atom_id res chain seq x y z
N MET A 1 54.16 -31.12 5.80
CA MET A 1 52.71 -31.27 6.05
C MET A 1 51.95 -29.95 6.26
N LYS A 2 52.55 -28.88 6.82
CA LYS A 2 51.88 -27.58 7.02
C LYS A 2 51.33 -26.92 5.74
N LYS A 3 52.04 -27.01 4.61
CA LYS A 3 51.65 -26.36 3.34
C LYS A 3 50.35 -26.92 2.72
N ILE A 4 50.04 -28.20 2.97
CA ILE A 4 48.83 -28.86 2.42
C ILE A 4 47.59 -28.38 3.17
N ILE A 5 47.71 -28.12 4.48
CA ILE A 5 46.62 -27.65 5.34
C ILE A 5 46.20 -26.23 4.97
N TYR A 6 47.15 -25.35 4.63
CA TYR A 6 46.83 -23.99 4.18
C TYR A 6 46.10 -23.99 2.84
N LEU A 7 46.43 -24.91 1.94
CA LEU A 7 45.79 -25.01 0.62
C LEU A 7 44.38 -25.58 0.69
N SER A 8 44.15 -26.56 1.57
CA SER A 8 42.81 -27.11 1.80
C SER A 8 41.92 -26.13 2.56
N PHE A 9 42.46 -25.37 3.50
CA PHE A 9 41.71 -24.33 4.22
C PHE A 9 41.35 -23.15 3.31
N SER A 10 42.24 -22.74 2.40
CA SER A 10 41.94 -21.68 1.44
C SER A 10 40.93 -22.12 0.37
N LEU A 11 40.96 -23.38 -0.08
CA LEU A 11 39.93 -23.91 -0.98
C LEU A 11 38.55 -24.01 -0.29
N LEU A 12 38.50 -24.42 0.98
CA LEU A 12 37.24 -24.50 1.72
C LEU A 12 36.63 -23.11 1.97
N LEU A 13 37.49 -22.11 2.20
CA LEU A 13 37.08 -20.72 2.40
C LEU A 13 36.59 -20.08 1.10
N THR A 14 37.20 -20.40 -0.05
CA THR A 14 36.71 -19.91 -1.35
C THR A 14 35.39 -20.56 -1.75
N THR A 15 35.16 -21.85 -1.45
CA THR A 15 33.87 -22.50 -1.71
C THR A 15 32.75 -21.95 -0.82
N LEU A 16 33.03 -21.62 0.44
CA LEU A 16 32.07 -20.94 1.33
C LEU A 16 31.75 -19.50 0.90
N LEU A 17 32.71 -18.80 0.27
CA LEU A 17 32.50 -17.45 -0.27
C LEU A 17 31.78 -17.44 -1.63
N LEU A 18 31.78 -18.56 -2.37
CA LEU A 18 31.10 -18.68 -3.67
C LEU A 18 29.59 -18.93 -3.54
N GLU A 19 29.09 -19.39 -2.38
CA GLU A 19 27.67 -19.72 -2.18
C GLU A 19 26.75 -18.53 -1.85
N CYS A 20 27.26 -17.30 -1.78
CA CYS A 20 26.45 -16.09 -1.54
C CYS A 20 26.49 -15.07 -2.69
N LYS A 21 26.80 -15.50 -3.92
CA LYS A 21 26.50 -14.67 -5.09
C LYS A 21 25.09 -15.02 -5.54
N GLU A 22 24.11 -14.23 -5.10
CA GLU A 22 22.81 -14.22 -5.76
C GLU A 22 23.06 -14.11 -7.26
N THR A 23 22.79 -15.18 -7.98
CA THR A 23 22.70 -15.21 -9.44
C THR A 23 21.40 -14.53 -9.85
N ASN A 24 21.23 -13.27 -9.44
CA ASN A 24 20.28 -12.39 -10.10
C ASN A 24 20.87 -12.17 -11.50
N THR A 25 20.39 -12.93 -12.47
CA THR A 25 20.48 -12.51 -13.87
C THR A 25 19.92 -11.10 -13.92
N ASP A 26 20.80 -10.12 -14.15
CA ASP A 26 20.42 -8.70 -14.22
C ASP A 26 19.35 -8.56 -15.30
N PHE A 27 18.09 -8.46 -14.86
CA PHE A 27 16.95 -8.23 -15.72
C PHE A 27 16.96 -6.74 -16.09
N SER A 28 17.15 -6.41 -17.36
CA SER A 28 16.87 -5.07 -17.88
C SER A 28 15.70 -5.14 -18.86
N PRO A 29 14.63 -4.36 -18.65
CA PRO A 29 13.53 -4.32 -19.59
C PRO A 29 13.86 -3.52 -20.87
N GLY A 30 15.09 -2.97 -21.00
CA GLY A 30 15.56 -2.13 -22.10
C GLY A 30 15.97 -0.74 -21.64
N ALA A 31 16.41 0.10 -22.59
CA ALA A 31 16.76 1.50 -22.30
C ALA A 31 15.54 2.30 -21.81
N GLY A 32 15.78 3.21 -20.88
CA GLY A 32 14.79 4.12 -20.32
C GLY A 32 14.25 5.11 -21.37
N ASP A 33 13.04 5.62 -21.12
CA ASP A 33 12.44 6.66 -21.95
C ASP A 33 12.99 8.03 -21.53
N THR A 34 13.48 8.83 -22.48
CA THR A 34 14.09 10.14 -22.20
C THR A 34 13.11 11.13 -21.58
N ARG A 35 11.80 10.96 -21.79
CA ARG A 35 10.76 11.83 -21.22
C ARG A 35 10.62 11.67 -19.70
N ILE A 36 10.85 10.46 -19.19
CA ILE A 36 10.75 10.15 -17.75
C ILE A 36 12.11 10.11 -17.05
N THR A 37 13.19 9.93 -17.80
CA THR A 37 14.54 9.84 -17.21
C THR A 37 14.85 11.05 -16.34
N GLY A 38 15.45 10.79 -15.18
CA GLY A 38 15.81 11.77 -14.16
C GLY A 38 15.10 11.56 -12.82
N THR A 39 15.34 12.49 -11.91
CA THR A 39 14.78 12.46 -10.55
C THR A 39 13.52 13.31 -10.48
N TRP A 40 12.50 12.77 -9.83
CA TRP A 40 11.21 13.40 -9.64
C TRP A 40 10.85 13.39 -8.17
N ARG A 41 10.33 14.50 -7.67
CA ARG A 41 9.91 14.68 -6.29
C ARG A 41 8.40 14.58 -6.19
N LEU A 42 7.90 13.71 -5.32
CA LEU A 42 6.49 13.59 -4.98
C LEU A 42 6.01 14.89 -4.34
N VAL A 43 4.89 15.41 -4.82
CA VAL A 43 4.26 16.63 -4.30
C VAL A 43 2.86 16.40 -3.79
N GLU A 44 2.14 15.43 -4.37
CA GLU A 44 0.73 15.20 -4.05
C GLU A 44 0.31 13.76 -4.37
N ARG A 45 -0.59 13.21 -3.56
CA ARG A 45 -1.31 11.97 -3.86
C ARG A 45 -2.79 12.14 -3.59
N LEU A 46 -3.60 11.53 -4.45
CA LEU A 46 -5.02 11.30 -4.23
C LEU A 46 -5.25 9.80 -4.10
N PHE A 47 -5.79 9.37 -2.96
CA PHE A 47 -6.09 7.96 -2.67
C PHE A 47 -7.29 7.85 -1.75
N GLN A 48 -7.87 6.66 -1.65
CA GLN A 48 -9.03 6.38 -0.82
C GLN A 48 -8.61 5.86 0.56
N VAL A 49 -9.36 6.27 1.58
CA VAL A 49 -9.24 5.72 2.93
C VAL A 49 -10.63 5.35 3.44
N ASN A 50 -10.73 4.19 4.08
CA ASN A 50 -11.93 3.79 4.79
C ASN A 50 -11.94 4.45 6.18
N VAL A 51 -12.99 5.21 6.45
CA VAL A 51 -13.24 5.85 7.74
C VAL A 51 -14.40 5.15 8.41
N ASN A 52 -14.17 4.67 9.62
CA ASN A 52 -15.21 4.11 10.47
C ASN A 52 -15.81 5.22 11.32
N THR A 53 -17.14 5.31 11.31
CA THR A 53 -17.90 6.22 12.16
C THR A 53 -18.99 5.46 12.88
N THR A 54 -19.28 5.86 14.11
CA THR A 54 -20.34 5.24 14.92
C THR A 54 -21.57 6.13 14.86
N ALA A 55 -22.68 5.57 14.40
CA ALA A 55 -23.98 6.20 14.52
C ALA A 55 -24.70 5.63 15.75
N TYR A 56 -25.34 6.50 16.51
CA TYR A 56 -26.26 6.09 17.57
C TYR A 56 -27.65 5.99 16.99
N ASP A 57 -28.23 4.80 17.09
CA ASP A 57 -29.65 4.61 16.83
C ASP A 57 -30.38 4.45 18.17
N SER A 58 -31.62 4.90 18.24
CA SER A 58 -32.44 4.73 19.43
C SER A 58 -33.82 4.25 19.05
N VAL A 59 -34.16 3.05 19.50
CA VAL A 59 -35.49 2.48 19.30
C VAL A 59 -36.30 2.71 20.56
N PHE A 60 -37.51 3.26 20.37
CA PHE A 60 -38.48 3.39 21.45
C PHE A 60 -39.05 2.02 21.79
N VAL A 61 -38.87 1.57 23.04
CA VAL A 61 -39.45 0.34 23.55
C VAL A 61 -40.62 0.69 24.44
N LYS A 62 -41.82 0.29 24.00
CA LYS A 62 -43.04 0.45 24.79
C LYS A 62 -42.96 -0.44 26.03
N GLY A 63 -43.30 0.13 27.17
CA GLY A 63 -43.35 -0.53 28.45
C GLY A 63 -44.34 -1.69 28.45
N TYR A 64 -44.02 -2.69 29.26
CA TYR A 64 -44.81 -3.89 29.41
C TYR A 64 -44.70 -4.41 30.84
N TYR A 65 -45.66 -5.24 31.24
CA TYR A 65 -45.59 -5.95 32.51
C TYR A 65 -44.77 -7.22 32.32
N LYS A 66 -43.65 -7.33 33.03
CA LYS A 66 -42.89 -8.57 33.11
C LYS A 66 -43.44 -9.36 34.30
N ILE A 67 -43.92 -10.58 34.04
CA ILE A 67 -44.30 -11.50 35.10
C ILE A 67 -43.01 -12.16 35.57
N ASP A 68 -42.64 -11.90 36.82
CA ASP A 68 -41.61 -12.65 37.50
C ASP A 68 -42.29 -13.60 38.48
N SER A 69 -41.77 -14.82 38.59
CA SER A 69 -42.33 -15.81 39.50
C SER A 69 -41.21 -16.41 40.31
N THR A 70 -41.16 -16.03 41.58
CA THR A 70 -40.18 -16.56 42.54
C THR A 70 -40.87 -17.57 43.46
N LEU A 71 -40.15 -18.65 43.77
CA LEU A 71 -40.61 -19.65 44.72
C LEU A 71 -40.30 -19.18 46.14
N VAL A 72 -41.33 -18.88 46.94
CA VAL A 72 -41.18 -18.50 48.34
C VAL A 72 -41.94 -19.52 49.19
N ASN A 73 -41.23 -20.20 50.09
CA ASN A 73 -41.79 -21.26 50.95
C ASN A 73 -42.57 -22.34 50.17
N GLY A 74 -42.05 -22.77 49.01
CA GLY A 74 -42.67 -23.84 48.19
C GLY A 74 -43.91 -23.41 47.39
N LYS A 75 -44.30 -22.13 47.42
CA LYS A 75 -45.40 -21.58 46.64
C LYS A 75 -44.88 -20.61 45.57
N TYR A 76 -45.38 -20.72 44.34
CA TYR A 76 -45.13 -19.72 43.31
C TYR A 76 -45.89 -18.44 43.62
N ILE A 77 -45.17 -17.35 43.83
CA ILE A 77 -45.73 -16.01 43.89
C ILE A 77 -45.49 -15.37 42.53
N LYS A 78 -46.57 -15.02 41.82
CA LYS A 78 -46.48 -14.18 40.61
C LYS A 78 -46.47 -12.72 41.05
N ASP A 79 -45.39 -12.02 40.72
CA ASP A 79 -45.34 -10.58 40.81
C ASP A 79 -45.27 -9.98 39.41
N SER A 80 -45.97 -8.88 39.20
CA SER A 80 -45.98 -8.17 37.92
C SER A 80 -45.22 -6.87 38.08
N VAL A 81 -44.01 -6.82 37.53
CA VAL A 81 -43.19 -5.61 37.56
C VAL A 81 -43.45 -4.80 36.29
N LEU A 82 -43.81 -3.53 36.45
CA LEU A 82 -43.94 -2.60 35.33
C LEU A 82 -42.56 -2.18 34.83
N VAL A 83 -42.22 -2.59 33.61
CA VAL A 83 -41.09 -2.03 32.87
C VAL A 83 -41.60 -0.78 32.15
N LYS A 84 -41.08 0.40 32.53
CA LYS A 84 -41.49 1.68 31.93
C LYS A 84 -40.99 1.81 30.49
N ASP A 85 -41.68 2.64 29.73
CA ASP A 85 -41.23 3.11 28.43
C ASP A 85 -39.80 3.65 28.55
N HIS A 86 -38.94 3.20 27.64
CA HIS A 86 -37.55 3.66 27.60
C HIS A 86 -37.03 3.58 26.17
N TYR A 87 -35.96 4.34 25.92
CA TYR A 87 -35.21 4.23 24.68
C TYR A 87 -34.06 3.26 24.89
N VAL A 88 -33.95 2.29 23.99
CA VAL A 88 -32.76 1.44 23.89
C VAL A 88 -31.85 2.07 22.85
N ARG A 89 -30.65 2.47 23.27
CA ARG A 89 -29.63 3.01 22.38
C ARG A 89 -28.78 1.85 21.86
N ASP A 90 -28.67 1.75 20.54
CA ASP A 90 -27.74 0.85 19.87
C ASP A 90 -26.67 1.66 19.12
N THR A 91 -25.54 1.02 18.86
CA THR A 91 -24.41 1.61 18.14
C THR A 91 -24.19 0.85 16.84
N ILE A 92 -24.32 1.55 15.72
CA ILE A 92 -24.07 1.01 14.40
C ILE A 92 -22.70 1.50 13.92
N GLN A 93 -21.82 0.57 13.57
CA GLN A 93 -20.56 0.90 12.90
C GLN A 93 -20.81 1.08 11.41
N ILE A 94 -20.48 2.26 10.89
CA ILE A 94 -20.62 2.61 9.48
C ILE A 94 -19.22 2.85 8.93
N THR A 95 -18.82 2.07 7.94
CA THR A 95 -17.60 2.30 7.18
C THR A 95 -17.92 3.07 5.91
N LYS A 96 -17.23 4.19 5.68
CA LYS A 96 -17.36 5.01 4.46
C LYS A 96 -15.99 5.18 3.82
N SER A 97 -15.93 5.04 2.49
CA SER A 97 -14.72 5.37 1.71
C SER A 97 -14.71 6.86 1.37
N VAL A 98 -13.63 7.55 1.75
CA VAL A 98 -13.43 8.98 1.46
C VAL A 98 -12.15 9.19 0.66
N ASP A 99 -12.19 10.17 -0.24
CA ASP A 99 -11.04 10.55 -1.04
C ASP A 99 -10.15 11.51 -0.24
N VAL A 100 -8.87 11.18 -0.12
CA VAL A 100 -7.88 11.94 0.66
C VAL A 100 -6.80 12.47 -0.28
N ILE A 101 -6.54 13.78 -0.18
CA ILE A 101 -5.41 14.44 -0.84
C ILE A 101 -4.30 14.65 0.19
N SER A 102 -3.15 14.04 -0.01
CA SER A 102 -1.95 14.27 0.79
C SER A 102 -0.94 15.09 0.00
N ARG A 103 -0.36 16.11 0.63
CA ARG A 103 0.68 16.98 0.04
C ARG A 103 2.00 16.79 0.75
N TYR A 104 3.09 16.78 0.00
CA TYR A 104 4.42 16.45 0.51
C TYR A 104 5.35 17.67 0.43
N PRO A 105 5.95 18.10 1.56
CA PRO A 105 6.84 19.26 1.58
C PRO A 105 8.17 18.96 0.86
N GLY A 106 8.83 20.03 0.40
CA GLY A 106 10.14 19.93 -0.25
C GLY A 106 11.31 19.67 0.71
N SER A 107 11.17 19.97 2.01
CA SER A 107 12.26 19.94 3.01
C SER A 107 12.80 18.55 3.34
N ARG A 108 12.08 17.48 2.97
CA ARG A 108 12.54 16.08 3.00
C ARG A 108 12.08 15.40 1.71
N PRO A 109 12.83 15.57 0.61
CA PRO A 109 12.33 15.26 -0.71
C PRO A 109 12.04 13.76 -0.82
N GLN A 110 10.78 13.45 -1.15
CA GLN A 110 10.31 12.12 -1.45
C GLN A 110 10.54 11.90 -2.95
N THR A 111 11.56 11.15 -3.34
CA THR A 111 11.99 11.11 -4.75
C THR A 111 11.87 9.74 -5.36
N ILE A 112 11.69 9.74 -6.68
CA ILE A 112 11.80 8.58 -7.55
C ILE A 112 12.73 8.95 -8.70
N THR A 113 13.71 8.11 -8.99
CA THR A 113 14.70 8.33 -10.03
C THR A 113 14.59 7.23 -11.07
N PHE A 114 14.42 7.66 -12.31
CA PHE A 114 14.35 6.81 -13.49
C PHE A 114 15.70 6.88 -14.20
N ASN A 115 16.47 5.80 -14.15
CA ASN A 115 17.75 5.73 -14.81
C ASN A 115 17.59 5.35 -16.30
N THR A 116 18.60 5.69 -17.10
CA THR A 116 18.65 5.39 -18.53
C THR A 116 18.76 3.90 -18.85
N ASP A 117 19.18 3.07 -17.89
CA ASP A 117 19.29 1.61 -18.00
C ASP A 117 17.99 0.86 -17.64
N GLY A 118 16.90 1.60 -17.38
CA GLY A 118 15.61 1.05 -16.97
C GLY A 118 15.52 0.73 -15.48
N LYS A 119 16.53 1.07 -14.66
CA LYS A 119 16.45 0.94 -13.21
C LYS A 119 15.66 2.07 -12.56
N LEU A 120 14.98 1.72 -11.47
CA LEU A 120 14.20 2.63 -10.66
C LEU A 120 14.76 2.64 -9.24
N THR A 121 14.96 3.83 -8.70
CA THR A 121 15.26 4.00 -7.27
C THR A 121 14.27 4.98 -6.66
N ALA A 122 13.99 4.79 -5.37
CA ALA A 122 13.06 5.64 -4.64
C ALA A 122 13.65 5.96 -3.27
N ASN A 123 13.39 7.18 -2.78
CA ASN A 123 13.93 7.68 -1.52
C ASN A 123 12.86 8.44 -0.73
N GLY A 124 12.85 8.24 0.58
CA GLY A 124 11.97 8.94 1.52
C GLY A 124 10.84 8.06 2.06
N ASP A 125 10.38 8.38 3.26
CA ASP A 125 9.43 7.58 4.04
C ASP A 125 8.10 7.34 3.35
N SER A 126 7.65 8.30 2.53
CA SER A 126 6.39 8.23 1.78
C SER A 126 6.54 7.49 0.44
N MET A 127 7.73 7.00 0.12
CA MET A 127 8.04 6.27 -1.12
C MET A 127 8.04 4.75 -0.96
N SER A 128 7.60 4.23 0.17
CA SER A 128 7.58 2.79 0.49
C SER A 128 6.93 1.92 -0.59
N TYR A 129 5.84 2.38 -1.21
CA TYR A 129 5.20 1.70 -2.34
C TYR A 129 6.15 1.40 -3.51
N TYR A 130 7.14 2.25 -3.74
CA TYR A 130 8.08 2.14 -4.86
C TYR A 130 9.36 1.36 -4.51
N PHE A 131 9.66 1.10 -3.24
CA PHE A 131 10.87 0.36 -2.82
C PHE A 131 11.04 -1.05 -3.42
N PRO A 132 9.97 -1.87 -3.57
CA PRO A 132 10.12 -3.18 -4.19
C PRO A 132 10.29 -3.10 -5.71
N ILE A 133 10.03 -1.96 -6.34
CA ILE A 133 10.09 -1.77 -7.79
C ILE A 133 11.53 -1.48 -8.18
N LYS A 134 12.15 -2.38 -8.95
CA LYS A 134 13.56 -2.26 -9.34
C LYS A 134 13.74 -1.76 -10.76
N TYR A 135 12.79 -2.06 -11.62
CA TYR A 135 12.88 -1.71 -13.04
C TYR A 135 11.57 -1.12 -13.54
N TYR A 136 11.69 -0.36 -14.63
CA TYR A 136 10.55 0.22 -15.31
C TYR A 136 10.73 0.16 -16.83
N ARG A 137 9.62 0.19 -17.56
CA ARG A 137 9.59 0.39 -19.00
C ARG A 137 8.37 1.21 -19.38
N VAL A 138 8.56 2.27 -20.15
CA VAL A 138 7.44 3.01 -20.72
C VAL A 138 6.87 2.20 -21.88
N ASP A 139 5.56 1.99 -21.84
CA ASP A 139 4.81 1.40 -22.93
C ASP A 139 4.61 2.49 -24.00
N THR A 140 5.25 2.27 -25.15
CA THR A 140 5.21 3.18 -26.31
C THR A 140 4.24 2.70 -27.39
N THR A 141 3.55 1.57 -27.17
CA THR A 141 2.62 1.00 -28.15
C THR A 141 1.46 1.95 -28.47
N TYR A 142 1.05 2.79 -27.51
CA TYR A 142 0.00 3.78 -27.70
C TYR A 142 0.55 5.20 -27.51
N PRO A 143 0.75 5.99 -28.58
CA PRO A 143 1.26 7.36 -28.51
C PRO A 143 0.38 8.28 -27.66
N ASP A 144 -0.94 8.06 -27.69
CA ASP A 144 -1.95 8.89 -27.03
C ASP A 144 -2.23 8.50 -25.57
N SER A 145 -1.75 7.32 -25.14
CA SER A 145 -1.92 6.80 -23.79
C SER A 145 -0.64 6.12 -23.33
N LEU A 146 0.24 6.89 -22.69
CA LEU A 146 1.47 6.34 -22.14
C LEU A 146 1.14 5.47 -20.93
N GLY A 147 1.61 4.22 -20.97
CA GLY A 147 1.65 3.34 -19.82
C GLY A 147 3.07 3.25 -19.29
N ILE A 148 3.22 2.88 -18.02
CA ILE A 148 4.50 2.47 -17.45
C ILE A 148 4.35 1.10 -16.81
N ASN A 149 5.21 0.17 -17.22
CA ASN A 149 5.33 -1.15 -16.63
C ASN A 149 6.38 -1.07 -15.52
N PHE A 150 5.97 -1.33 -14.30
CA PHE A 150 6.85 -1.46 -13.15
C PHE A 150 7.11 -2.93 -12.86
N TYR A 151 8.36 -3.29 -12.66
CA TYR A 151 8.78 -4.67 -12.42
C TYR A 151 9.21 -4.85 -10.97
N ILE A 152 8.64 -5.87 -10.34
CA ILE A 152 9.01 -6.35 -9.02
C ILE A 152 9.57 -7.76 -9.14
N TYR A 153 10.57 -8.07 -8.32
CA TYR A 153 11.10 -9.42 -8.22
C TYR A 153 10.41 -10.13 -7.06
N THR A 154 9.63 -11.16 -7.37
CA THR A 154 8.91 -11.96 -6.37
C THR A 154 8.83 -13.40 -6.84
N ASN A 155 8.86 -14.36 -5.92
CA ASN A 155 8.81 -15.79 -6.24
C ASN A 155 9.80 -16.23 -7.34
N ARG A 156 11.02 -15.67 -7.31
CA ARG A 156 12.09 -15.91 -8.30
C ARG A 156 11.72 -15.52 -9.74
N ALA A 157 10.75 -14.63 -9.93
CA ALA A 157 10.31 -14.13 -11.23
C ALA A 157 10.16 -12.61 -11.23
N ASN A 158 10.40 -11.99 -12.37
CA ASN A 158 10.08 -10.59 -12.60
C ASN A 158 8.63 -10.49 -13.06
N VAL A 159 7.77 -9.92 -12.21
CA VAL A 159 6.37 -9.68 -12.51
C VAL A 159 6.20 -8.20 -12.76
N TYR A 160 5.49 -7.84 -13.83
CA TYR A 160 5.18 -6.45 -14.12
C TYR A 160 3.73 -6.12 -13.79
N PHE A 161 3.51 -4.86 -13.44
CA PHE A 161 2.18 -4.26 -13.42
C PHE A 161 2.23 -2.91 -14.11
N GLN A 162 1.14 -2.57 -14.78
CA GLN A 162 1.05 -1.34 -15.56
C GLN A 162 0.33 -0.26 -14.76
N GLN A 163 0.85 0.98 -14.82
CA GLN A 163 0.14 2.18 -14.42
C GLN A 163 0.00 3.13 -15.61
N GLY A 164 -1.05 3.94 -15.61
CA GLY A 164 -1.16 5.03 -16.56
C GLY A 164 -0.14 6.12 -16.26
N LEU A 165 0.33 6.79 -17.30
CA LEU A 165 1.36 7.81 -17.25
C LEU A 165 0.87 9.08 -17.94
N ARG A 166 1.04 10.22 -17.28
CA ARG A 166 0.72 11.53 -17.87
C ARG A 166 1.83 12.53 -17.60
N PHE A 167 2.23 13.24 -18.65
CA PHE A 167 3.19 14.33 -18.58
C PHE A 167 2.52 15.68 -18.83
N LYS A 168 2.97 16.70 -18.10
CA LYS A 168 2.63 18.10 -18.35
C LYS A 168 3.81 18.98 -17.95
N GLY A 169 4.68 19.31 -18.91
CA GLY A 169 5.94 20.00 -18.63
C GLY A 169 6.78 19.22 -17.61
N ASP A 170 7.21 19.88 -16.55
CA ASP A 170 7.96 19.27 -15.43
C ASP A 170 7.07 18.55 -14.41
N THR A 171 5.84 18.21 -14.78
CA THR A 171 4.95 17.39 -13.95
C THR A 171 4.77 16.00 -14.54
N LEU A 172 4.97 15.01 -13.69
CA LEU A 172 4.76 13.59 -13.94
C LEU A 172 3.62 13.10 -13.06
N MET A 173 2.62 12.42 -13.64
CA MET A 173 1.54 11.80 -12.89
C MET A 173 1.46 10.31 -13.21
N PHE A 174 1.48 9.49 -12.15
CA PHE A 174 1.07 8.10 -12.23
C PHE A 174 -0.42 7.99 -11.93
N LEU A 175 -1.10 7.20 -12.75
CA LEU A 175 -2.54 6.94 -12.72
C LEU A 175 -2.75 5.44 -12.53
N PRO A 176 -2.74 4.95 -11.28
CA PRO A 176 -3.07 3.56 -11.00
C PRO A 176 -4.51 3.25 -11.40
N ARG A 177 -4.82 1.97 -11.62
CA ARG A 177 -6.20 1.52 -11.82
C ARG A 177 -6.91 1.47 -10.48
N CYS A 178 -7.78 2.45 -10.22
CA CYS A 178 -8.60 2.56 -9.03
C CYS A 178 -10.09 2.66 -9.41
N GLU A 179 -11.00 2.24 -8.52
CA GLU A 179 -12.45 2.34 -8.75
C GLU A 179 -12.94 3.79 -8.85
N ARG A 180 -12.28 4.73 -8.16
CA ARG A 180 -12.48 6.18 -8.29
C ARG A 180 -11.14 6.85 -8.59
N PRO A 181 -11.12 8.13 -9.02
CA PRO A 181 -9.88 8.81 -9.39
C PRO A 181 -8.82 8.75 -8.28
N CYS A 182 -7.62 8.28 -8.63
CA CYS A 182 -6.46 8.24 -7.75
C CYS A 182 -5.21 8.62 -8.57
N TYR A 183 -4.22 9.22 -7.93
CA TYR A 183 -2.96 9.54 -8.61
C TYR A 183 -1.80 9.74 -7.63
N SER A 184 -0.60 9.62 -8.16
CA SER A 184 0.62 10.18 -7.54
C SER A 184 1.23 11.20 -8.47
N LYS A 185 1.40 12.42 -7.98
CA LYS A 185 1.90 13.56 -8.74
C LYS A 185 3.30 13.92 -8.28
N PHE A 186 4.18 14.07 -9.25
CA PHE A 186 5.58 14.39 -9.07
C PHE A 186 5.95 15.62 -9.90
N VAL A 187 6.96 16.35 -9.43
CA VAL A 187 7.61 17.42 -10.17
C VAL A 187 9.07 17.09 -10.37
N ARG A 188 9.69 17.54 -11.47
CA ARG A 188 11.11 17.31 -11.71
C ARG A 188 11.92 17.88 -10.54
N ALA A 189 12.86 17.10 -10.02
CA ALA A 189 13.81 17.56 -9.02
C ALA A 189 14.97 18.23 -9.75
N ASN A 190 15.19 19.51 -9.46
CA ASN A 190 16.34 20.27 -9.95
C ASN A 190 17.60 19.88 -9.18
#